data_AF-A0A502BVX2-F1
#
_entry.id   AF-A0A502BVX2-F1
#
_cell.length_a   1.000
_cell.length_b   1.000
_cell.length_c   1.000
_cell.angle_alpha   90.00
_cell.angle_beta   90.00
_cell.angle_gamma   90.00
#
_symmetry.space_group_name_H-M   'P 1'
#
loop_
_entity.id
_entity.type
_entity.pdbx_description
1 polymer ?
#
loop_
_entity_poly.entity_id
_entity_poly.type
_entity_poly.pdbx_seq_one_letter_code
_entity_poly.pdbx_strand_id
1 'polypeptide(L)' 'MHYFIGEISGTIPAVPAGPPNFQWDCVFVPDGYTQTLAELGERKNDISMRRLALNEFAKFLKENP' A
#
# COMPACT_ATOMS: atom_id res chain seq x y z
N MET A 1 -11.28 -20.28 -9.09
CA MET A 1 -11.29 -19.11 -8.18
C MET A 1 -9.85 -18.65 -8.05
N HIS A 2 -9.57 -17.39 -8.39
CA HIS A 2 -8.21 -16.83 -8.36
C HIS A 2 -8.08 -15.85 -7.21
N TYR A 3 -6.92 -15.83 -6.57
CA TYR A 3 -6.56 -14.86 -5.53
C TYR A 3 -5.32 -14.09 -5.99
N PHE A 4 -5.34 -12.78 -5.77
CA PHE A 4 -4.22 -11.88 -6.06
C PHE A 4 -3.82 -11.19 -4.77
N ILE A 5 -2.55 -11.27 -4.43
CA ILE A 5 -2.02 -10.80 -3.15
C ILE A 5 -1.01 -9.69 -3.45
N GLY A 6 -1.06 -8.65 -2.65
CA GLY A 6 -0.02 -7.64 -2.59
C GLY A 6 0.31 -7.42 -1.13
N GLU A 7 1.59 -7.18 -0.86
CA GLU A 7 2.13 -6.97 0.46
C GLU A 7 3.23 -5.93 0.37
N ILE A 8 3.38 -5.16 1.45
CA ILE A 8 4.50 -4.23 1.61
C ILE A 8 5.04 -4.40 3.01
N SER A 9 6.36 -4.37 3.14
CA SER A 9 7.06 -4.36 4.40
C SER A 9 7.28 -2.91 4.87
N GLY A 10 7.42 -2.74 6.17
CA GLY A 10 7.54 -1.44 6.80
C GLY A 10 7.68 -1.53 8.30
N THR A 11 7.70 -0.37 8.93
CA THR A 11 7.87 -0.22 10.38
C THR A 11 6.74 0.61 10.99
N ILE A 12 6.46 0.35 12.28
CA ILE A 12 5.52 1.15 13.07
C ILE A 12 6.33 2.23 13.79
N PRO A 13 6.11 3.53 13.49
CA PRO A 13 6.82 4.61 14.15
C PRO A 13 6.36 4.75 15.61
N ALA A 14 7.22 5.31 16.47
CA ALA A 14 6.90 5.53 17.88
C ALA A 14 5.75 6.53 18.09
N VAL A 15 5.54 7.45 17.14
CA VAL A 15 4.47 8.45 17.15
C VAL A 15 3.76 8.42 15.80
N PRO A 16 2.41 8.39 15.77
CA PRO A 16 1.67 8.49 14.51
C PRO A 16 1.95 9.81 13.78
N ALA A 17 1.95 9.79 12.45
CA ALA A 17 2.17 10.97 11.62
C ALA A 17 1.23 11.00 10.39
N GLY A 18 0.88 12.21 9.95
CA GLY A 18 -0.08 12.45 8.86
C GLY A 18 -1.56 12.41 9.29
N PRO A 19 -2.49 12.63 8.35
CA PRO A 19 -3.93 12.67 8.65
C PRO A 19 -4.45 11.33 9.21
N PRO A 20 -5.10 11.30 10.38
CA PRO A 20 -5.59 10.06 11.02
C PRO A 20 -6.91 9.55 10.43
N ASN A 21 -7.33 10.06 9.28
CA ASN A 21 -8.71 9.92 8.80
C ASN A 21 -8.97 8.59 8.09
N PHE A 22 -7.93 7.78 7.86
CA PHE A 22 -8.05 6.53 7.11
C PHE A 22 -7.20 5.40 7.69
N GLN A 23 -7.89 4.39 8.24
CA GLN A 23 -7.30 3.13 8.71
C GLN A 23 -6.07 3.33 9.62
N TRP A 24 -5.03 2.53 9.41
CA TRP A 24 -3.77 2.52 10.14
C TRP A 24 -2.67 3.25 9.37
N ASP A 25 -3.02 3.99 8.31
CA ASP A 25 -2.04 4.62 7.42
C ASP A 25 -1.11 5.60 8.16
N CYS A 26 -1.59 6.22 9.24
CA CYS A 26 -0.80 7.15 10.06
C CYS A 26 0.22 6.48 10.99
N VAL A 27 0.24 5.14 11.07
CA VAL A 27 1.16 4.36 11.93
C VAL A 27 1.96 3.32 11.16
N PHE A 28 2.09 3.48 9.84
CA PHE A 28 2.88 2.57 9.02
C PHE A 28 3.77 3.33 8.05
N VAL A 29 5.08 3.13 8.20
CA VAL A 29 6.12 3.66 7.31
C VAL A 29 6.61 2.54 6.42
N PRO A 30 6.35 2.56 5.09
CA PRO A 30 6.83 1.53 4.18
C PRO A 30 8.37 1.51 4.09
N ASP A 31 8.95 0.34 3.85
CA ASP A 31 10.40 0.22 3.64
C ASP A 31 10.87 1.10 2.47
N GLY A 32 11.98 1.80 2.67
CA GLY A 32 12.51 2.78 1.70
C GLY A 32 11.87 4.17 1.78
N TYR A 33 10.90 4.37 2.68
CA TYR A 33 10.29 5.68 2.95
C TYR A 33 10.59 6.13 4.37
N THR A 34 10.53 7.45 4.59
CA THR A 34 10.60 8.07 5.91
C THR A 34 9.25 8.61 6.38
N GLN A 35 8.22 8.45 5.55
CA GLN A 35 6.90 9.03 5.72
C GLN A 35 5.88 7.91 5.91
N THR A 36 4.86 8.15 6.74
CA THR A 36 3.76 7.20 6.89
C THR A 36 2.92 7.14 5.61
N LEU A 37 2.13 6.08 5.42
CA LEU A 37 1.16 6.02 4.31
C LEU A 37 0.19 7.21 4.32
N ALA A 38 -0.16 7.72 5.50
CA ALA A 38 -1.03 8.89 5.63
C ALA A 38 -0.35 10.16 5.10
N GLU A 39 0.94 10.34 5.36
CA GLU A 39 1.73 11.48 4.86
C GLU A 39 1.98 11.41 3.35
N LEU A 40 2.00 10.20 2.75
CA LEU A 40 2.14 10.04 1.30
C LEU A 40 0.91 10.49 0.51
N GLY A 41 -0.27 10.56 1.15
CA GLY A 41 -1.52 10.92 0.48
C GLY A 41 -1.80 10.03 -0.73
N GLU A 42 -2.07 10.63 -1.89
CA GLU A 42 -2.35 9.90 -3.14
C GLU A 42 -1.17 9.07 -3.65
N ARG A 43 0.08 9.44 -3.33
CA ARG A 43 1.28 8.70 -3.77
C ARG A 43 1.31 7.26 -3.27
N LYS A 44 0.58 6.95 -2.19
CA LYS A 44 0.44 5.57 -1.70
C LYS A 44 -0.22 4.64 -2.73
N ASN A 45 -1.02 5.18 -3.65
CA ASN A 45 -1.72 4.39 -4.69
C ASN A 45 -0.76 3.79 -5.74
N ASP A 46 0.50 4.23 -5.75
CA ASP A 46 1.54 3.67 -6.62
C ASP A 46 2.30 2.51 -5.97
N ILE A 47 2.33 2.46 -4.62
CA ILE A 47 3.16 1.50 -3.88
C ILE A 47 2.38 0.56 -2.96
N SER A 48 1.11 0.86 -2.67
CA SER A 48 0.34 0.11 -1.68
C SER A 48 0.21 -1.37 -2.03
N MET A 49 0.00 -2.19 -1.00
CA MET A 49 -0.39 -3.59 -1.14
C MET A 49 -1.57 -3.78 -2.10
N ARG A 50 -2.55 -2.87 -2.09
CA ARG A 50 -3.68 -2.91 -3.03
C ARG A 50 -3.22 -2.70 -4.46
N ARG A 51 -2.28 -1.78 -4.71
CA ARG A 51 -1.74 -1.55 -6.04
C ARG A 51 -1.03 -2.78 -6.58
N LEU A 52 -0.22 -3.43 -5.75
CA LEU A 52 0.49 -4.66 -6.13
C LEU A 52 -0.49 -5.79 -6.48
N ALA A 53 -1.50 -6.04 -5.64
CA ALA A 53 -2.54 -7.03 -5.92
C ALA A 53 -3.31 -6.73 -7.22
N LEU A 54 -3.64 -5.45 -7.47
CA LEU A 54 -4.33 -5.03 -8.68
C LEU A 54 -3.48 -5.16 -9.94
N ASN A 55 -2.16 -4.95 -9.83
CA ASN A 55 -1.26 -5.17 -10.96
C ASN A 55 -1.25 -6.65 -11.38
N GLU A 56 -1.16 -7.57 -10.42
CA GLU A 56 -1.21 -9.02 -10.68
C GLU A 56 -2.56 -9.43 -11.27
N PHE A 57 -3.66 -8.87 -10.75
CA PHE A 57 -4.98 -9.10 -11.31
C PHE A 57 -5.10 -8.57 -12.75
N ALA A 58 -4.62 -7.35 -13.02
CA ALA A 58 -4.65 -6.76 -14.35
C ALA A 58 -3.80 -7.55 -15.36
N LYS A 59 -2.67 -8.10 -14.92
CA LYS A 59 -1.84 -9.00 -15.71
C LYS A 59 -2.60 -10.28 -16.06
N PHE A 60 -3.25 -10.92 -15.07
CA PHE A 60 -4.05 -12.11 -15.29
C PHE A 60 -5.16 -11.90 -16.34
N LEU A 61 -5.88 -10.78 -16.28
CA LEU A 61 -6.93 -10.46 -17.27
C LEU A 61 -6.38 -10.26 -18.69
N LYS A 62 -5.18 -9.68 -18.84
CA LYS A 62 -4.55 -9.49 -20.15
C LYS A 62 -4.09 -10.80 -20.77
N GLU A 63 -3.64 -11.72 -19.93
CA GLU A 63 -3.15 -13.04 -20.36
C GLU A 63 -4.29 -14.06 -20.55
N ASN A 64 -5.49 -13.79 -20.00
CA ASN A 64 -6.67 -14.65 -20.06
C ASN A 64 -7.92 -13.82 -20.44
N PRO A 65 -8.08 -13.43 -21.73
CA PRO A 65 -9.21 -12.63 -22.21
C PRO A 65 -10.56 -13.35 -22.17
#